data_AF-A0A9P6PJH1-F1
#
_entry.id   AF-A0A9P6PJH1-F1
#
_cell.length_a   1.000
_cell.length_b   1.000
_cell.length_c   1.000
_cell.angle_alpha   90.00
_cell.angle_beta   90.00
_cell.angle_gamma   90.00
#
_symmetry.space_group_name_H-M   'P 1'
#
loop_
_entity.id
_entity.type
_entity.pdbx_description
1 polymer ?
#
loop_
_entity_poly.entity_id
_entity_poly.type
_entity_poly.pdbx_seq_one_letter_code
_entity_poly.pdbx_strand_id
1 'polypeptide(L)'
;MLRQITRTLPRSSTYIRGFTSARSVDEPSANYRPGKEGFAPGMPHPPGSSASPTPPPAPRTVDSLPEMSKKHLIKAKGSPDQKYKFEMTKLRHTYQKEHYEGQEAHRIEQQRQRNGALRRLQIRQEEDRIENRRRLAFERLMDPSKALGATGAERKAQVAEFVRERKIKRQANFQKAEELASKKRLDAMIRLYHAADDFVTMENLDTKVNEFYEAGQTMQGKAYTIGVDDLVTDVMETGGQVSYVDLMKREQDLKDALDGTVSGGKVGYEIAKAMAPSAGASNESV
;
A
#
# COMPACT_ATOMS: atom_id res chain seq x y z
N MET A 1 -21.30 -36.35 -1.93
CA MET A 1 -19.92 -36.15 -2.41
C MET A 1 -19.93 -35.08 -3.51
N LEU A 2 -19.66 -33.82 -3.18
CA LEU A 2 -19.63 -32.72 -4.15
C LEU A 2 -18.21 -32.58 -4.74
N ARG A 3 -18.08 -32.69 -6.05
CA ARG A 3 -16.81 -32.49 -6.78
C ARG A 3 -16.57 -30.98 -6.92
N GLN A 4 -15.53 -30.46 -6.28
CA GLN A 4 -15.08 -29.08 -6.48
C GLN A 4 -14.56 -28.91 -7.91
N ILE A 5 -15.25 -28.11 -8.71
CA ILE A 5 -14.81 -27.72 -10.06
C ILE A 5 -13.97 -26.45 -9.90
N THR A 6 -12.65 -26.59 -9.80
CA THR A 6 -11.73 -25.44 -9.85
C THR A 6 -11.65 -24.93 -11.29
N ARG A 7 -12.47 -23.93 -11.64
CA ARG A 7 -12.32 -23.21 -12.91
C ARG A 7 -11.07 -22.34 -12.83
N THR A 8 -9.95 -22.87 -13.33
CA THR A 8 -8.74 -22.06 -13.53
C THR A 8 -9.02 -21.03 -14.61
N LEU A 9 -9.05 -19.74 -14.25
CA LEU A 9 -9.16 -18.67 -15.24
C LEU A 9 -7.97 -18.76 -16.21
N PRO A 10 -8.20 -18.52 -17.51
CA PRO A 10 -7.11 -18.46 -18.47
C PRO A 10 -6.13 -17.38 -18.03
N ARG A 11 -4.85 -17.74 -17.89
CA ARG A 11 -3.78 -16.79 -17.57
C ARG A 11 -3.79 -15.70 -18.64
N SER A 12 -3.76 -14.44 -18.21
CA SER A 12 -3.66 -13.28 -19.11
C SER A 12 -2.51 -13.51 -20.09
N SER A 13 -2.83 -13.68 -21.38
CA SER A 13 -1.81 -13.99 -22.37
C SER A 13 -0.98 -12.74 -22.64
N THR A 14 0.12 -12.58 -21.92
CA THR A 14 1.18 -11.64 -22.28
C THR A 14 1.91 -12.24 -23.48
N TYR A 15 1.37 -12.06 -24.69
CA TYR A 15 2.04 -12.41 -25.93
C TYR A 15 3.23 -11.46 -26.13
N ILE A 16 4.40 -11.85 -25.62
CA ILE A 16 5.68 -11.31 -26.07
C ILE A 16 6.53 -12.50 -26.52
N ARG A 17 6.34 -12.91 -27.77
CA ARG A 17 7.18 -13.91 -28.44
C ARG A 17 8.40 -13.16 -28.99
N GLY A 18 9.40 -12.95 -28.13
CA GLY A 18 10.69 -12.41 -28.55
C GLY A 18 11.52 -13.50 -29.22
N PHE A 19 11.56 -13.51 -30.54
CA PHE A 19 12.66 -14.11 -31.29
C PHE A 19 13.62 -12.98 -31.66
N THR A 20 14.92 -13.13 -31.40
CA THR A 20 16.01 -13.01 -32.39
C THR A 20 17.39 -13.04 -31.73
N SER A 21 18.36 -13.34 -32.58
CA SER A 21 19.72 -13.82 -32.42
C SER A 21 20.83 -12.75 -32.27
N ALA A 22 21.89 -13.19 -31.59
CA ALA A 22 23.33 -13.03 -31.89
C ALA A 22 24.10 -11.73 -31.57
N ARG A 23 25.26 -12.01 -30.92
CA ARG A 23 26.57 -11.31 -30.84
C ARG A 23 26.75 -10.15 -29.85
N SER A 24 27.48 -10.44 -28.78
CA SER A 24 28.84 -9.91 -28.56
C SER A 24 29.68 -10.97 -27.82
N VAL A 25 30.96 -11.03 -28.17
CA VAL A 25 31.96 -11.99 -27.68
C VAL A 25 32.91 -11.18 -26.79
N ASP A 26 33.30 -11.75 -25.65
CA ASP A 26 34.38 -11.30 -24.74
C ASP A 26 34.06 -10.42 -23.52
N GLU A 27 32.91 -10.58 -22.85
CA GLU A 27 32.76 -10.12 -21.46
C GLU A 27 32.44 -11.29 -20.50
N PRO A 28 33.14 -11.41 -19.34
CA PRO A 28 32.77 -12.36 -18.31
C PRO A 28 31.35 -12.08 -17.83
N SER A 29 30.54 -13.11 -17.61
CA SER A 29 29.13 -12.92 -17.24
C SER A 29 29.02 -12.12 -15.93
N ALA A 30 28.59 -10.86 -16.02
CA ALA A 30 28.49 -9.95 -14.87
C ALA A 30 27.60 -10.49 -13.72
N ASN A 31 26.79 -11.51 -14.01
CA ASN A 31 25.83 -12.11 -13.08
C ASN A 31 26.20 -13.54 -12.64
N TYR A 32 27.47 -13.96 -12.71
CA TYR A 32 27.84 -15.31 -12.26
C TYR A 32 27.45 -15.53 -10.79
N ARG A 33 26.63 -16.54 -10.54
CA ARG A 33 26.29 -17.05 -9.22
C ARG A 33 26.67 -18.52 -9.14
N PRO A 34 27.67 -18.90 -8.34
CA PRO A 34 28.10 -20.28 -8.20
C PRO A 34 26.92 -21.22 -7.94
N GLY A 35 26.75 -22.22 -8.81
CA GLY A 35 25.70 -23.24 -8.70
C GLY A 35 24.27 -22.76 -9.02
N LYS A 36 24.08 -21.55 -9.54
CA LYS A 36 22.76 -21.02 -9.91
C LYS A 36 22.68 -20.51 -11.34
N GLU A 37 23.54 -19.56 -11.69
CA GLU A 37 23.42 -18.79 -12.94
C GLU A 37 24.80 -18.43 -13.52
N GLY A 38 24.92 -18.47 -14.84
CA GLY A 38 26.13 -18.07 -15.58
C GLY A 38 27.23 -19.15 -15.65
N PHE A 39 28.21 -18.91 -16.53
CA PHE A 39 29.41 -19.75 -16.62
C PHE A 39 30.44 -19.28 -15.60
N ALA A 40 31.18 -20.23 -15.03
CA ALA A 40 32.25 -19.92 -14.09
C ALA A 40 33.32 -19.04 -14.76
N PRO A 41 33.91 -18.07 -14.03
CA PRO A 41 34.97 -17.24 -14.59
C PRO A 41 36.14 -18.13 -15.05
N GLY A 42 36.55 -17.96 -16.30
CA GLY A 42 37.62 -18.75 -16.93
C GLY A 42 37.16 -20.03 -17.66
N MET A 43 35.89 -20.43 -17.54
CA MET A 43 35.35 -21.50 -18.39
C MET A 43 34.76 -20.91 -19.68
N PRO A 44 35.16 -21.40 -20.87
CA PRO A 44 34.52 -20.99 -22.11
C PRO A 44 33.08 -21.50 -22.14
N HIS A 45 32.17 -20.63 -22.56
CA HIS A 45 30.80 -20.99 -22.89
C HIS A 45 30.76 -21.82 -24.19
N PRO A 46 29.80 -22.74 -24.36
CA PRO A 46 29.74 -23.61 -25.53
C PRO A 46 29.54 -22.79 -26.82
N PRO A 47 30.15 -23.22 -27.95
CA PRO A 47 30.06 -22.48 -29.21
C PRO A 47 28.60 -22.30 -29.64
N GLY A 48 28.21 -21.07 -29.96
CA GLY A 48 26.84 -20.71 -30.35
C GLY A 48 25.91 -20.33 -29.19
N SER A 49 26.34 -20.46 -27.94
CA SER A 49 25.63 -19.89 -26.78
C SER A 49 26.15 -18.48 -26.47
N SER A 50 25.44 -17.71 -25.63
CA SER A 50 25.95 -16.45 -25.07
C SER A 50 26.46 -16.69 -23.64
N ALA A 51 27.57 -16.04 -23.27
CA ALA A 51 28.15 -16.17 -21.93
C ALA A 51 27.23 -15.63 -20.82
N SER A 52 26.41 -14.64 -21.14
CA SER A 52 25.37 -14.08 -20.26
C SER A 52 23.98 -14.32 -20.84
N PRO A 53 22.93 -14.43 -19.99
CA PRO A 53 21.56 -14.44 -20.47
C PRO A 53 21.29 -13.12 -21.20
N THR A 54 20.60 -13.18 -22.33
CA THR A 54 20.19 -11.98 -23.06
C THR A 54 19.36 -11.09 -22.14
N PRO A 55 19.66 -9.78 -22.05
CA PRO A 55 18.86 -8.89 -21.25
C PRO A 55 17.41 -8.91 -21.77
N PRO A 56 16.40 -8.86 -20.89
CA PRO A 56 15.01 -8.79 -21.32
C PRO A 56 14.85 -7.56 -22.23
N PRO A 57 14.06 -7.67 -23.33
CA PRO A 57 13.88 -6.55 -24.24
C PRO A 57 13.35 -5.33 -23.48
N ALA A 58 13.83 -4.15 -23.87
CA ALA A 58 13.32 -2.91 -23.31
C ALA A 58 11.79 -2.87 -23.50
N PRO A 59 11.03 -2.48 -22.47
CA PRO A 59 9.60 -2.42 -22.57
C PRO A 59 9.19 -1.37 -23.60
N ARG A 60 8.15 -1.66 -24.38
CA ARG A 60 7.57 -0.69 -25.30
C ARG A 60 6.98 0.47 -24.51
N THR A 61 7.39 1.68 -24.88
CA THR A 61 6.92 2.94 -24.31
C THR A 61 6.00 3.65 -25.30
N VAL A 62 5.34 4.70 -24.84
CA VAL A 62 4.51 5.56 -25.71
C VAL A 62 5.30 6.09 -26.90
N ASP A 63 6.58 6.41 -26.70
CA ASP A 63 7.50 6.90 -27.74
C ASP A 63 7.81 5.87 -28.82
N SER A 64 7.62 4.57 -28.52
CA SER A 64 7.82 3.50 -29.49
C SER A 64 6.62 3.29 -30.42
N LEU A 65 5.51 3.99 -30.18
CA LEU A 65 4.34 3.95 -31.05
C LEU A 65 4.61 4.72 -32.35
N PRO A 66 4.27 4.16 -33.51
CA PRO A 66 4.31 4.93 -34.74
C PRO A 66 3.29 6.08 -34.67
N GLU A 67 3.72 7.27 -35.08
CA GLU A 67 2.81 8.39 -35.27
C GLU A 67 1.76 8.06 -36.34
N MET A 68 0.53 8.55 -36.15
CA MET A 68 -0.52 8.41 -37.15
C MET A 68 -0.05 9.00 -38.49
N SER A 69 0.07 8.13 -39.51
CA SER A 69 0.59 8.54 -40.81
C SER A 69 -0.16 9.76 -41.38
N LYS A 70 0.58 10.76 -41.87
CA LYS A 70 0.00 11.93 -42.55
C LYS A 70 -0.91 11.57 -43.74
N LYS A 71 -0.69 10.40 -44.35
CA LYS A 71 -1.53 9.85 -45.44
C LYS A 71 -2.97 9.56 -45.00
N HIS A 72 -3.21 9.37 -43.70
CA HIS A 72 -4.53 9.15 -43.15
C HIS A 72 -5.34 10.44 -43.01
N LEU A 73 -4.69 11.61 -42.87
CA LEU A 73 -5.38 12.90 -42.86
C LEU A 73 -6.04 13.25 -44.20
N ILE A 74 -5.44 12.82 -45.33
CA ILE A 74 -6.01 13.04 -46.67
C ILE A 74 -7.31 12.24 -46.85
N LYS A 75 -7.43 11.08 -46.21
CA LYS A 75 -8.63 10.21 -46.27
C LYS A 75 -9.82 10.74 -45.45
N ALA A 76 -9.61 11.73 -44.58
CA ALA A 76 -10.70 12.36 -43.83
C ALA A 76 -11.68 13.14 -44.73
N LYS A 77 -11.26 13.53 -45.94
CA LYS A 77 -12.11 14.16 -46.96
C LYS A 77 -12.67 13.15 -47.99
N GLY A 78 -12.41 11.85 -47.80
CA GLY A 78 -12.79 10.79 -48.72
C GLY A 78 -14.25 10.32 -48.59
N SER A 79 -14.56 9.18 -49.22
CA SER A 79 -15.88 8.54 -49.14
C SER A 79 -16.27 8.21 -47.68
N PRO A 80 -17.57 8.04 -47.38
CA PRO A 80 -18.03 7.68 -46.03
C PRO A 80 -17.27 6.49 -45.41
N ASP A 81 -17.01 5.45 -46.20
CA ASP A 81 -16.23 4.28 -45.77
C ASP A 81 -14.79 4.62 -45.36
N GLN A 82 -14.16 5.57 -46.06
CA GLN A 82 -12.80 6.01 -45.74
C GLN A 82 -12.77 6.82 -44.44
N LYS A 83 -13.80 7.63 -44.19
CA LYS A 83 -13.98 8.34 -42.92
C LYS A 83 -14.15 7.37 -41.76
N TYR A 84 -15.01 6.37 -41.91
CA TYR A 84 -15.20 5.34 -40.88
C TYR A 84 -13.90 4.57 -40.58
N LYS A 85 -13.16 4.14 -41.61
CA LYS A 85 -11.85 3.48 -41.42
C LYS A 85 -10.84 4.38 -40.74
N PHE A 86 -10.85 5.68 -41.03
CA PHE A 86 -9.99 6.66 -40.37
C PHE A 86 -10.36 6.82 -38.89
N GLU A 87 -11.64 6.96 -38.56
CA GLU A 87 -12.13 7.03 -37.19
C GLU A 87 -11.77 5.79 -36.38
N MET A 88 -11.95 4.59 -36.96
CA MET A 88 -11.55 3.34 -36.32
C MET A 88 -10.04 3.24 -36.11
N THR A 89 -9.22 3.77 -37.03
CA THR A 89 -7.76 3.80 -36.87
C THR A 89 -7.33 4.77 -35.78
N LYS A 90 -7.95 5.96 -35.74
CA LYS A 90 -7.75 6.94 -34.67
C LYS A 90 -8.10 6.34 -33.32
N LEU A 91 -9.25 5.68 -33.21
CA LEU A 91 -9.71 5.01 -32.00
C LEU A 91 -8.74 3.90 -31.55
N ARG A 92 -8.24 3.07 -32.48
CA ARG A 92 -7.22 2.06 -32.15
C ARG A 92 -5.93 2.70 -31.63
N HIS A 93 -5.49 3.80 -32.24
CA HIS A 93 -4.28 4.52 -31.81
C HIS A 93 -4.45 5.15 -30.42
N THR A 94 -5.60 5.76 -30.14
CA THR A 94 -5.90 6.32 -28.81
C THR A 94 -5.91 5.24 -27.74
N TYR A 95 -6.62 4.13 -27.95
CA TYR A 95 -6.63 3.01 -27.00
C TYR A 95 -5.24 2.41 -26.79
N GLN A 96 -4.45 2.30 -27.87
CA GLN A 96 -3.10 1.77 -27.76
C GLN A 96 -2.19 2.71 -26.95
N LYS A 97 -2.32 4.03 -27.16
CA LYS A 97 -1.60 5.05 -26.42
C LYS A 97 -1.96 5.03 -24.93
N GLU A 98 -3.25 5.09 -24.61
CA GLU A 98 -3.77 5.02 -23.23
C GLU A 98 -3.33 3.74 -22.53
N HIS A 99 -3.32 2.61 -23.23
CA HIS A 99 -2.85 1.34 -22.68
C HIS A 99 -1.36 1.40 -22.30
N TYR A 100 -0.49 1.97 -23.13
CA TYR A 100 0.94 2.10 -22.80
C TYR A 100 1.17 3.14 -21.69
N GLU A 101 0.46 4.26 -21.69
CA GLU A 101 0.50 5.26 -20.60
C GLU A 101 0.09 4.63 -19.26
N GLY A 102 -0.99 3.84 -19.25
CA GLY A 102 -1.44 3.12 -18.06
C GLY A 102 -0.42 2.08 -17.57
N GLN A 103 0.22 1.35 -18.50
CA GLN A 103 1.28 0.40 -18.15
C GLN A 103 2.52 1.09 -17.57
N GLU A 104 2.92 2.24 -18.13
CA GLU A 104 4.04 3.03 -17.61
C GLU A 104 3.75 3.58 -16.23
N ALA A 105 2.57 4.19 -16.01
CA ALA A 105 2.15 4.69 -14.72
C ALA A 105 2.17 3.59 -13.64
N HIS A 106 1.58 2.43 -13.96
CA HIS A 106 1.58 1.28 -13.06
C HIS A 106 3.01 0.77 -12.77
N ARG A 107 3.91 0.74 -13.76
CA ARG A 107 5.31 0.37 -13.53
C ARG A 107 6.02 1.36 -12.61
N ILE A 108 5.83 2.66 -12.83
CA ILE A 108 6.43 3.72 -12.01
C ILE A 108 5.94 3.59 -10.57
N GLU A 109 4.64 3.36 -10.36
CA GLU A 109 4.06 3.16 -9.04
C GLU A 109 4.64 1.92 -8.35
N GLN A 110 4.69 0.78 -9.04
CA GLN A 110 5.31 -0.42 -8.49
C GLN A 110 6.78 -0.20 -8.12
N GLN A 111 7.53 0.55 -8.94
CA GLN A 111 8.91 0.89 -8.65
C GLN A 111 9.02 1.79 -7.42
N ARG A 112 8.15 2.78 -7.27
CA ARG A 112 8.06 3.63 -6.07
C ARG A 112 7.76 2.80 -4.82
N GLN A 113 6.80 1.87 -4.91
CA GLN A 113 6.45 0.97 -3.80
C GLN A 113 7.64 0.07 -3.42
N ARG A 114 8.32 -0.53 -4.41
CA ARG A 114 9.52 -1.35 -4.17
C ARG A 114 10.65 -0.55 -3.53
N ASN A 115 10.95 0.64 -4.04
CA ASN A 115 11.98 1.52 -3.49
C ASN A 115 11.62 1.96 -2.06
N GLY A 116 10.35 2.29 -1.81
CA GLY A 116 9.84 2.61 -0.47
C GLY A 116 9.99 1.44 0.50
N ALA A 117 9.66 0.22 0.07
CA ALA A 117 9.83 -0.99 0.88
C ALA A 117 11.31 -1.29 1.19
N LEU A 118 12.19 -1.16 0.19
CA LEU A 118 13.64 -1.33 0.38
C LEU A 118 14.20 -0.32 1.37
N ARG A 119 13.82 0.95 1.27
CA ARG A 119 14.25 2.00 2.21
C ARG A 119 13.80 1.69 3.64
N ARG A 120 12.55 1.25 3.83
CA ARG A 120 12.04 0.85 5.15
C ARG A 120 12.82 -0.34 5.72
N LEU A 121 13.16 -1.31 4.87
CA LEU A 121 13.95 -2.46 5.28
C LEU A 121 15.38 -2.06 5.69
N GLN A 122 16.02 -1.14 4.97
CA GLN A 122 17.34 -0.62 5.32
C GLN A 122 17.31 0.11 6.67
N ILE A 123 16.34 1.00 6.88
CA ILE A 123 16.17 1.71 8.16
C ILE A 123 16.02 0.71 9.31
N ARG A 124 15.17 -0.31 9.13
CA ARG A 124 14.97 -1.35 10.15
C ARG A 124 16.25 -2.13 10.46
N GLN A 125 17.02 -2.49 9.43
CA GLN A 125 18.31 -3.17 9.62
C GLN A 125 19.33 -2.30 10.35
N GLU A 126 19.35 -0.99 10.10
CA GLU A 126 20.21 -0.04 10.80
C GLU A 126 19.80 0.11 12.27
N GLU A 127 18.51 0.22 12.54
CA GLU A 127 17.95 0.25 13.90
C GLU A 127 18.33 -1.03 14.68
N ASP A 128 18.13 -2.20 14.08
CA ASP A 128 18.49 -3.50 14.68
C ASP A 128 20.00 -3.59 14.95
N ARG A 129 20.84 -3.05 14.05
CA ARG A 129 22.30 -2.99 14.26
C ARG A 129 22.67 -2.09 15.43
N ILE A 130 22.04 -0.91 15.54
CA ILE A 130 22.26 0.02 16.64
C ILE A 130 21.82 -0.60 17.97
N GLU A 131 20.66 -1.26 18.00
CA GLU A 131 20.16 -1.93 19.19
C GLU A 131 21.06 -3.09 19.61
N ASN A 132 21.50 -3.93 18.67
CA ASN A 132 22.44 -5.01 18.96
C ASN A 132 23.78 -4.48 19.49
N ARG A 133 24.31 -3.39 18.93
CA ARG A 133 25.51 -2.72 19.46
C ARG A 133 25.30 -2.24 20.90
N ARG A 134 24.15 -1.62 21.19
CA ARG A 134 23.79 -1.18 22.56
C ARG A 134 23.69 -2.36 23.52
N ARG A 135 23.08 -3.46 23.09
CA ARG A 135 22.95 -4.69 23.89
C ARG A 135 24.31 -5.29 24.21
N LEU A 136 25.19 -5.43 23.22
CA LEU A 136 26.54 -5.94 23.43
C LEU A 136 27.38 -5.02 24.31
N ALA A 137 27.22 -3.70 24.19
CA ALA A 137 27.88 -2.75 25.07
C ALA A 137 27.42 -2.90 26.53
N PHE A 138 26.12 -3.07 26.74
CA PHE A 138 25.56 -3.35 28.06
C PHE A 138 26.04 -4.70 28.62
N GLU A 139 26.06 -5.76 27.81
CA GLU A 139 26.55 -7.08 28.22
C GLU A 139 28.03 -7.03 28.64
N ARG A 140 28.88 -6.33 27.88
CA ARG A 140 30.28 -6.10 28.24
C ARG A 140 30.44 -5.36 29.57
N LEU A 141 29.53 -4.43 29.87
CA LEU A 141 29.53 -3.69 31.13
C LEU A 141 29.14 -4.60 32.30
N MET A 142 28.22 -5.53 32.09
CA MET A 142 27.74 -6.47 33.11
C MET A 142 28.73 -7.62 33.37
N ASP A 143 29.53 -8.02 32.38
CA ASP A 143 30.53 -9.09 32.52
C ASP A 143 31.79 -8.58 33.25
N PRO A 144 32.06 -9.00 34.51
CA PRO A 144 33.23 -8.53 35.27
C PRO A 144 34.55 -8.89 34.60
N SER A 145 34.64 -10.06 33.95
CA SER A 145 35.85 -10.59 33.33
C SER A 145 36.25 -9.93 32.01
N LYS A 146 35.31 -9.29 31.30
CA LYS A 146 35.55 -8.73 29.95
C LYS A 146 35.87 -7.23 29.94
N ALA A 147 35.60 -6.50 31.01
CA ALA A 147 35.90 -5.08 31.08
C ALA A 147 37.32 -4.85 31.64
N LEU A 148 38.29 -4.90 30.74
CA LEU A 148 39.66 -4.46 30.97
C LEU A 148 39.65 -2.93 31.09
N GLY A 149 39.90 -2.38 32.28
CA GLY A 149 40.27 -0.97 32.46
C GLY A 149 39.26 -0.03 33.15
N ALA A 150 38.05 -0.46 33.50
CA ALA A 150 37.11 0.37 34.27
C ALA A 150 37.16 0.00 35.76
N THR A 151 37.31 1.00 36.65
CA THR A 151 37.23 0.77 38.10
C THR A 151 35.83 0.31 38.50
N GLY A 152 35.70 -0.48 39.56
CA GLY A 152 34.40 -1.02 40.00
C GLY A 152 33.35 0.06 40.33
N ALA A 153 33.79 1.27 40.68
CA ALA A 153 32.92 2.42 40.92
C ALA A 153 32.38 3.05 39.62
N GLU A 154 33.25 3.27 38.62
CA GLU A 154 32.86 3.79 37.30
C GLU A 154 31.84 2.89 36.61
N ARG A 155 32.05 1.56 36.70
CA ARG A 155 31.12 0.57 36.13
C ARG A 155 29.73 0.67 36.77
N LYS A 156 29.66 0.81 38.10
CA LYS A 156 28.38 0.98 38.82
C LYS A 156 27.68 2.28 38.40
N ALA A 157 28.43 3.36 38.21
CA ALA A 157 27.88 4.63 37.72
C ALA A 157 27.30 4.49 36.31
N GLN A 158 28.04 3.89 35.37
CA GLN A 158 27.57 3.66 34.00
C GLN A 158 26.33 2.75 33.93
N VAL A 159 26.27 1.69 34.75
CA VAL A 159 25.08 0.84 34.85
C VAL A 159 23.90 1.64 35.40
N ALA A 160 24.11 2.47 36.42
CA ALA A 160 23.05 3.30 37.00
C ALA A 160 22.50 4.31 35.99
N GLU A 161 23.36 4.93 35.17
CA GLU A 161 22.93 5.81 34.07
C GLU A 161 22.10 5.06 33.03
N PHE A 162 22.55 3.89 32.58
CA PHE A 162 21.81 3.07 31.62
C PHE A 162 20.43 2.66 32.16
N VAL A 163 20.33 2.30 33.45
CA VAL A 163 19.06 1.97 34.10
C VAL A 163 18.14 3.20 34.18
N ARG A 164 18.68 4.38 34.52
CA ARG A 164 17.92 5.64 34.52
C ARG A 164 17.40 5.98 33.13
N GLU A 165 18.25 5.93 32.11
CA GLU A 165 17.85 6.17 30.72
C GLU A 165 16.75 5.20 30.27
N ARG A 166 16.88 3.91 30.61
CA ARG A 166 15.87 2.90 30.27
C ARG A 166 14.54 3.18 30.97
N LYS A 167 14.57 3.62 32.22
CA LYS A 167 13.36 4.00 32.97
C LYS A 167 12.68 5.22 32.32
N ILE A 168 13.45 6.25 31.97
CA ILE A 168 12.95 7.44 31.27
C ILE A 168 12.31 7.05 29.93
N LYS A 169 12.99 6.22 29.12
CA LYS A 169 12.45 5.73 27.83
C LYS A 169 11.16 4.93 28.01
N ARG A 170 11.08 4.05 29.02
CA ARG A 170 9.86 3.29 29.32
C ARG A 170 8.70 4.20 29.71
N GLN A 171 8.95 5.21 30.54
CA GLN A 171 7.94 6.17 30.95
C GLN A 171 7.45 7.01 29.77
N ALA A 172 8.37 7.51 28.93
CA ALA A 172 8.01 8.25 27.72
C ALA A 172 7.19 7.38 26.74
N ASN A 173 7.55 6.11 26.56
CA ASN A 173 6.79 5.19 25.72
C ASN A 173 5.40 4.88 26.30
N PHE A 174 5.30 4.74 27.62
CA PHE A 174 4.02 4.57 28.31
C PHE A 174 3.11 5.78 28.10
N GLN A 175 3.62 6.99 28.33
CA GLN A 175 2.89 8.24 28.10
C GLN A 175 2.42 8.37 26.65
N LYS A 176 3.29 8.09 25.66
CA LYS A 176 2.91 8.09 24.25
C LYS A 176 1.81 7.08 23.93
N ALA A 177 1.88 5.87 24.50
CA ALA A 177 0.85 4.85 24.30
C ALA A 177 -0.48 5.26 24.95
N GLU A 178 -0.42 5.87 26.13
CA GLU A 178 -1.59 6.40 26.85
C GLU A 178 -2.24 7.56 26.09
N GLU A 179 -1.44 8.49 25.54
CA GLU A 179 -1.90 9.57 24.66
C GLU A 179 -2.58 9.03 23.40
N LEU A 180 -2.01 8.01 22.75
CA LEU A 180 -2.66 7.38 21.60
C LEU A 180 -3.98 6.69 21.98
N ALA A 181 -4.04 6.06 23.15
CA ALA A 181 -5.25 5.43 23.65
C ALA A 181 -6.32 6.48 24.04
N SER A 182 -5.93 7.61 24.63
CA SER A 182 -6.85 8.70 24.96
C SER A 182 -7.40 9.35 23.68
N LYS A 183 -6.56 9.59 22.67
CA LYS A 183 -7.00 10.04 21.34
C LYS A 183 -8.04 9.12 20.73
N LYS A 184 -7.78 7.81 20.70
CA LYS A 184 -8.74 6.81 20.18
C LYS A 184 -10.07 6.80 20.95
N ARG A 185 -10.02 6.94 22.28
CA ARG A 185 -11.24 7.06 23.11
C ARG A 185 -12.03 8.30 22.74
N LEU A 186 -11.36 9.42 22.55
CA LEU A 186 -12.00 10.68 22.18
C LEU A 186 -12.60 10.61 20.77
N ASP A 187 -11.87 10.06 19.79
CA ASP A 187 -12.41 9.84 18.43
C ASP A 187 -13.68 8.97 18.46
N ALA A 188 -13.69 7.92 19.29
CA ALA A 188 -14.87 7.09 19.48
C ALA A 188 -16.02 7.87 20.12
N MET A 189 -15.75 8.77 21.07
CA MET A 189 -16.77 9.66 21.65
C MET A 189 -17.33 10.65 20.63
N ILE A 190 -16.49 11.24 19.76
CA ILE A 190 -16.96 12.13 18.68
C ILE A 190 -17.87 11.36 17.70
N ARG A 191 -17.47 10.14 17.33
CA ARG A 191 -18.31 9.26 16.49
C ARG A 191 -19.65 8.98 17.15
N LEU A 192 -19.65 8.67 18.44
CA LEU A 192 -20.87 8.44 19.21
C LEU A 192 -21.74 9.70 19.26
N TYR A 193 -21.15 10.87 19.47
CA TYR A 193 -21.86 12.14 19.46
C TYR A 193 -22.55 12.41 18.12
N HIS A 194 -21.87 12.16 17.00
CA HIS A 194 -22.46 12.31 15.68
C HIS A 194 -23.47 11.23 15.31
N ALA A 195 -23.37 10.04 15.92
CA ALA A 195 -24.36 8.97 15.79
C ALA A 195 -25.54 9.14 16.75
N ALA A 196 -25.42 9.99 17.77
CA ALA A 196 -26.47 10.22 18.75
C ALA A 196 -27.70 10.92 18.14
N ASP A 197 -27.54 11.59 16.99
CA ASP A 197 -28.65 12.14 16.20
C ASP A 197 -29.65 11.03 15.79
N ASP A 198 -29.17 9.79 15.61
CA ASP A 198 -29.98 8.62 15.26
C ASP A 198 -30.48 7.83 16.47
N PHE A 199 -30.12 8.22 17.70
CA PHE A 199 -30.54 7.49 18.88
C PHE A 199 -32.04 7.61 19.12
N VAL A 200 -32.63 6.48 19.52
CA VAL A 200 -34.05 6.41 19.84
C VAL A 200 -34.30 7.05 21.21
N THR A 201 -35.08 8.11 21.22
CA THR A 201 -35.64 8.79 22.38
C THR A 201 -37.14 8.52 22.44
N MET A 202 -37.77 8.76 23.59
CA MET A 202 -39.22 8.56 23.73
C MET A 202 -40.04 9.44 22.77
N GLU A 203 -39.48 10.57 22.33
CA GLU A 203 -40.14 11.52 21.43
C GLU A 203 -40.03 11.10 19.95
N ASN A 204 -38.96 10.40 19.56
CA ASN A 204 -38.74 9.95 18.17
C ASN A 204 -39.01 8.45 17.96
N LEU A 205 -39.40 7.72 19.01
CA LEU A 205 -39.64 6.29 18.96
C LEU A 205 -40.68 5.95 17.89
N ASP A 206 -41.83 6.61 17.90
CA ASP A 206 -42.93 6.32 16.98
C ASP A 206 -42.55 6.62 15.52
N THR A 207 -41.80 7.70 15.27
CA THR A 207 -41.35 8.04 13.92
C THR A 207 -40.35 7.01 13.40
N LYS A 208 -39.37 6.60 14.22
CA LYS A 208 -38.38 5.57 13.85
C LYS A 208 -39.01 4.19 13.65
N VAL A 209 -40.03 3.85 14.44
CA VAL A 209 -40.79 2.60 14.27
C VAL A 209 -41.56 2.62 12.94
N ASN A 210 -42.21 3.73 12.61
CA ASN A 210 -42.90 3.87 11.32
C ASN A 210 -41.93 3.82 10.13
N GLU A 211 -40.81 4.55 10.19
CA GLU A 211 -39.73 4.47 9.20
C GLU A 211 -39.24 3.04 9.01
N PHE A 212 -39.06 2.30 10.11
CA PHE A 212 -38.64 0.90 10.07
C PHE A 212 -39.68 0.01 9.39
N TYR A 213 -40.98 0.20 9.64
CA TYR A 213 -42.03 -0.59 9.00
C TYR A 213 -42.21 -0.25 7.51
N GLU A 214 -42.13 1.03 7.14
CA GLU A 214 -42.19 1.47 5.75
C GLU A 214 -40.97 0.96 4.96
N ALA A 215 -39.77 1.12 5.51
CA ALA A 215 -38.55 0.58 4.92
C ALA A 215 -38.56 -0.96 4.88
N GLY A 216 -39.01 -1.59 5.96
CA GLY A 216 -39.13 -3.04 6.10
C GLY A 216 -40.07 -3.67 5.07
N GLN A 217 -41.17 -2.99 4.72
CA GLN A 217 -42.06 -3.43 3.64
C GLN A 217 -41.37 -3.44 2.27
N THR A 218 -40.49 -2.47 1.99
CA THR A 218 -39.70 -2.47 0.75
C THR A 218 -38.55 -3.47 0.76
N MET A 219 -38.06 -3.85 1.95
CA MET A 219 -36.91 -4.73 2.15
C MET A 219 -37.28 -6.21 2.39
N GLN A 220 -38.56 -6.61 2.31
CA GLN A 220 -39.05 -7.98 2.63
C GLN A 220 -38.35 -9.14 1.91
N GLY A 221 -37.47 -8.89 0.92
CA GLY A 221 -36.64 -9.90 0.27
C GLY A 221 -35.22 -10.09 0.84
N LYS A 222 -34.71 -9.19 1.69
CA LYS A 222 -33.35 -9.30 2.24
C LYS A 222 -33.43 -9.56 3.75
N ALA A 223 -33.36 -10.84 4.11
CA ALA A 223 -33.38 -11.31 5.47
C ALA A 223 -32.37 -10.54 6.35
N TYR A 224 -32.82 -10.06 7.51
CA TYR A 224 -32.04 -9.33 8.52
C TYR A 224 -30.86 -10.12 9.12
N THR A 225 -30.65 -11.35 8.65
CA THR A 225 -29.50 -12.17 8.96
C THR A 225 -28.78 -12.42 7.65
N ILE A 226 -27.77 -11.62 7.34
CA ILE A 226 -26.77 -12.04 6.38
C ILE A 226 -26.10 -13.28 7.00
N GLY A 227 -26.44 -14.46 6.50
CA GLY A 227 -25.81 -15.69 6.94
C GLY A 227 -24.33 -15.71 6.59
N VAL A 228 -23.53 -16.53 7.28
CA VAL A 228 -22.17 -16.81 6.84
C VAL A 228 -22.17 -17.37 5.42
N ASP A 229 -23.19 -18.18 5.09
CA ASP A 229 -23.39 -18.71 3.74
C ASP A 229 -23.64 -17.61 2.71
N ASP A 230 -24.40 -16.55 3.07
CA ASP A 230 -24.65 -15.40 2.20
C ASP A 230 -23.39 -14.56 1.96
N LEU A 231 -22.53 -14.43 2.97
CA LEU A 231 -21.21 -13.78 2.83
C LEU A 231 -20.30 -14.60 1.93
N VAL A 232 -20.32 -15.93 2.06
CA VAL A 232 -19.52 -16.83 1.24
C VAL A 232 -20.03 -16.83 -0.20
N THR A 233 -21.34 -16.88 -0.43
CA THR A 233 -21.92 -16.78 -1.78
C THR A 233 -21.63 -15.42 -2.40
N ASP A 234 -21.74 -14.30 -1.66
CA ASP A 234 -21.34 -13.00 -2.17
C ASP A 234 -19.87 -13.01 -2.61
N VAL A 235 -18.95 -13.45 -1.74
CA VAL A 235 -17.51 -13.56 -2.09
C VAL A 235 -17.28 -14.49 -3.29
N MET A 236 -18.05 -15.57 -3.45
CA MET A 236 -17.90 -16.51 -4.57
C MET A 236 -18.54 -16.01 -5.88
N GLU A 237 -19.68 -15.31 -5.80
CA GLU A 237 -20.47 -14.87 -6.96
C GLU A 237 -20.02 -13.52 -7.47
N THR A 238 -19.86 -12.52 -6.58
CA THR A 238 -19.29 -11.22 -6.94
C THR A 238 -17.77 -11.26 -6.99
N GLY A 239 -17.15 -12.39 -6.61
CA GLY A 239 -15.69 -12.54 -6.59
C GLY A 239 -15.03 -11.65 -5.52
N GLY A 240 -15.79 -11.25 -4.50
CA GLY A 240 -15.37 -10.25 -3.52
C GLY A 240 -15.35 -8.82 -4.07
N GLN A 241 -16.07 -8.55 -5.17
CA GLN A 241 -16.26 -7.19 -5.65
C GLN A 241 -17.03 -6.38 -4.62
N VAL A 242 -16.42 -5.32 -4.14
CA VAL A 242 -17.04 -4.38 -3.20
C VAL A 242 -18.13 -3.63 -3.94
N SER A 243 -19.36 -3.65 -3.42
CA SER A 243 -20.48 -2.85 -3.95
C SER A 243 -20.06 -1.40 -4.12
N TYR A 244 -20.54 -0.73 -5.18
CA TYR A 244 -20.23 0.69 -5.41
C TYR A 244 -20.58 1.56 -4.19
N VAL A 245 -21.68 1.24 -3.49
CA VAL A 245 -22.09 1.95 -2.26
C VAL A 245 -21.05 1.76 -1.15
N ASP A 246 -20.56 0.55 -0.95
CA ASP A 246 -19.53 0.25 0.04
C ASP A 246 -18.19 0.87 -0.35
N LEU A 247 -17.88 0.94 -1.64
CA LEU A 247 -16.68 1.58 -2.16
C LEU A 247 -16.72 3.09 -1.88
N MET A 248 -17.86 3.74 -2.14
CA MET A 248 -18.09 5.15 -1.81
C MET A 248 -17.98 5.40 -0.30
N LYS A 249 -18.55 4.51 0.52
CA LYS A 249 -18.42 4.59 1.98
C LYS A 249 -16.96 4.48 2.43
N ARG A 250 -16.21 3.52 1.90
CA ARG A 250 -14.77 3.37 2.19
C ARG A 250 -13.96 4.56 1.71
N GLU A 251 -14.29 5.11 0.55
CA GLU A 251 -13.65 6.33 0.05
C GLU A 251 -13.90 7.51 0.99
N GLN A 252 -15.14 7.66 1.49
CA GLN A 252 -15.47 8.68 2.47
C GLN A 252 -14.74 8.46 3.80
N ASP A 253 -14.70 7.23 4.31
CA ASP A 253 -13.97 6.89 5.54
C ASP A 253 -12.46 7.19 5.40
N LEU A 254 -11.89 6.97 4.21
CA LEU A 254 -10.49 7.29 3.91
C LEU A 254 -10.26 8.80 3.83
N LYS A 255 -11.17 9.55 3.20
CA LYS A 255 -11.11 11.03 3.18
C LYS A 255 -11.20 11.57 4.59
N ASP A 256 -12.14 11.07 5.38
CA ASP A 256 -12.31 11.49 6.77
C ASP A 256 -11.05 11.22 7.60
N ALA A 257 -10.43 10.04 7.43
CA ALA A 257 -9.19 9.69 8.10
C ALA A 257 -7.98 10.55 7.66
N LEU A 258 -7.93 10.96 6.40
CA LEU A 258 -6.86 11.83 5.86
C LEU A 258 -7.02 13.28 6.32
N ASP A 259 -8.25 13.78 6.31
CA ASP A 259 -8.57 15.17 6.67
C ASP A 259 -8.68 15.35 8.20
N GLY A 260 -8.73 14.26 8.96
CA GLY A 260 -8.95 14.29 10.41
C GLY A 260 -10.38 14.67 10.77
N THR A 261 -11.33 14.42 9.88
CA THR A 261 -12.78 14.57 10.06
C THR A 261 -13.41 13.22 10.42
N VAL A 262 -14.71 13.24 10.73
CA VAL A 262 -15.50 12.07 11.11
C VAL A 262 -16.87 12.14 10.44
N SER A 263 -17.40 10.99 10.00
CA SER A 263 -18.79 10.84 9.54
C SER A 263 -19.21 11.81 8.43
N GLY A 264 -18.48 11.84 7.33
CA GLY A 264 -18.84 12.64 6.15
C GLY A 264 -18.41 14.10 6.25
N GLY A 265 -17.20 14.35 6.77
CA GLY A 265 -16.64 15.71 6.87
C GLY A 265 -17.02 16.50 8.13
N LYS A 266 -17.66 15.89 9.15
CA LYS A 266 -17.85 16.56 10.45
C LYS A 266 -16.50 16.71 11.16
N VAL A 267 -16.36 17.73 12.00
CA VAL A 267 -15.08 18.07 12.66
C VAL A 267 -14.62 16.91 13.55
N GLY A 268 -13.47 16.32 13.23
CA GLY A 268 -12.82 15.31 14.07
C GLY A 268 -11.87 15.94 15.09
N TYR A 269 -11.27 15.09 15.92
CA TYR A 269 -10.47 15.52 17.06
C TYR A 269 -9.29 16.42 16.67
N GLU A 270 -8.54 16.06 15.62
CA GLU A 270 -7.33 16.79 15.25
C GLU A 270 -7.67 18.22 14.79
N ILE A 271 -8.78 18.40 14.07
CA ILE A 271 -9.29 19.72 13.69
C ILE A 271 -9.82 20.47 14.93
N ALA A 272 -10.61 19.82 15.78
CA ALA A 272 -11.12 20.43 17.01
C ALA A 272 -9.97 20.90 17.94
N LYS A 273 -8.89 20.12 18.02
CA LYS A 273 -7.67 20.46 18.76
C LYS A 273 -6.92 21.63 18.13
N ALA A 274 -6.83 21.69 16.80
CA ALA A 274 -6.21 22.80 16.08
C ALA A 274 -7.01 24.11 16.20
N MET A 275 -8.34 24.00 16.27
CA MET A 275 -9.25 25.15 16.44
C MET A 275 -9.37 25.59 17.90
N ALA A 276 -9.14 24.71 18.86
CA ALA A 276 -9.09 25.09 20.27
C ALA A 276 -7.95 26.10 20.47
N PRO A 277 -8.24 27.34 20.91
CA PRO A 277 -7.19 28.30 21.21
C PRO A 277 -6.26 27.65 22.21
N SER A 278 -4.95 27.70 21.95
CA SER A 278 -3.91 27.13 22.82
C SER A 278 -3.91 27.85 24.17
N ALA A 279 -4.87 27.50 25.03
CA ALA A 279 -5.20 28.20 26.27
C ALA A 279 -4.18 27.96 27.40
N GLY A 280 -2.94 27.60 27.07
CA GLY A 280 -1.88 27.24 28.02
C GLY A 280 -0.58 28.02 27.88
N ALA A 281 -0.49 29.01 26.99
CA ALA A 281 0.64 29.95 26.99
C ALA A 281 0.31 31.19 27.83
N SER A 282 -0.28 31.01 29.02
CA SER A 282 -0.30 32.06 30.03
C SER A 282 1.08 32.12 30.67
N ASN A 283 1.78 33.23 30.40
CA ASN A 283 3.03 33.64 31.03
C ASN A 283 2.98 33.42 32.56
N GLU A 284 3.65 32.37 33.05
CA GLU A 284 4.18 32.36 34.41
C GLU A 284 5.47 33.20 34.39
N SER A 285 5.29 34.51 34.51
CA SER A 285 6.34 35.43 34.93
C SER A 285 6.08 35.80 36.39
N VAL A 286 6.68 35.05 37.32
CA VAL A 286 7.03 35.51 38.68
C VAL A 286 8.38 34.92 39.04
#